data_AF-A0AAE3XFM2-F1
#
_entry.id   AF-A0AAE3XFM2-F1
#
_cell.length_a   1.000
_cell.length_b   1.000
_cell.length_c   1.000
_cell.angle_alpha   90.00
_cell.angle_beta   90.00
_cell.angle_gamma   90.00
#
_symmetry.space_group_name_H-M   'P 1'
#
loop_
_entity.id
_entity.type
_entity.pdbx_description
1 polymer ?
#
loop_
_entity_poly.entity_id
_entity_poly.type
_entity_poly.pdbx_seq_one_letter_code
_entity_poly.pdbx_strand_id
1 'polypeptide(L)'
;MTRVVSTEQNTRKRRRILRQPGPCVNESWTVLDGFVIIEGDISLVIPRGGTWPGVTHLSDDLARIIQPVTSALTPGTRVTHHTTPAALEAGAALVFAQTLNKAALQQRLELISPHVDLTRLHRKIGGVLVSLRREGFSKLMTSRPPQS
;
A
#
# COMPACT_ATOMS: atom_id res chain seq x y z
N MET A 1 50.77 20.80 -22.41
CA MET A 1 50.60 19.39 -21.99
C MET A 1 50.80 19.37 -20.48
N THR A 2 49.89 19.00 -19.58
CA THR A 2 48.62 18.27 -19.65
C THR A 2 47.82 18.58 -18.38
N ARG A 3 46.51 18.81 -18.51
CA ARG A 3 45.55 18.88 -17.39
C ARG A 3 45.56 17.57 -16.62
N VAL A 4 45.52 17.63 -15.30
CA VAL A 4 44.88 16.58 -14.49
C VAL A 4 43.88 17.26 -13.58
N VAL A 5 42.65 17.39 -14.10
CA VAL A 5 41.44 17.43 -13.30
C VAL A 5 41.28 16.00 -12.76
N SER A 6 41.20 15.82 -11.44
CA SER A 6 40.60 14.62 -10.88
C SER A 6 39.81 14.99 -9.63
N THR A 7 38.55 15.37 -9.83
CA THR A 7 37.34 14.55 -9.56
C THR A 7 37.07 14.29 -8.08
N GLU A 8 36.12 15.08 -7.57
CA GLU A 8 34.92 14.57 -6.91
C GLU A 8 35.14 13.53 -5.78
N GLN A 9 35.68 13.99 -4.65
CA GLN A 9 35.31 13.40 -3.35
C GLN A 9 33.92 13.91 -2.92
N ASN A 10 32.93 13.73 -3.79
CA ASN A 10 31.53 13.88 -3.43
C ASN A 10 31.06 12.53 -2.86
N THR A 11 31.58 12.21 -1.67
CA THR A 11 31.08 11.10 -0.87
C THR A 11 29.65 11.44 -0.51
N ARG A 12 28.72 10.92 -1.33
CA ARG A 12 27.28 10.91 -1.08
C ARG A 12 27.06 10.26 0.28
N LYS A 13 27.07 11.10 1.31
CA LYS A 13 26.57 10.83 2.65
C LYS A 13 25.10 10.49 2.45
N ARG A 14 24.82 9.22 2.12
CA ARG A 14 23.48 8.66 2.09
C ARG A 14 22.93 9.01 3.46
N ARG A 15 22.09 10.05 3.52
CA ARG A 15 21.34 10.40 4.72
C ARG A 15 20.55 9.13 5.03
N ARG A 16 21.09 8.31 5.92
CA ARG A 16 20.39 7.20 6.53
C ARG A 16 19.26 7.90 7.23
N ILE A 17 18.08 7.94 6.60
CA ILE A 17 16.87 8.43 7.24
C ILE A 17 16.74 7.51 8.44
N LEU A 18 17.09 8.02 9.62
CA LEU A 18 16.94 7.32 10.88
C LEU A 18 15.43 7.14 11.05
N ARG A 19 14.94 5.98 10.59
CA ARG A 19 13.57 5.55 10.82
C ARG A 19 13.43 5.40 12.32
N GLN A 20 12.58 6.24 12.92
CA GLN A 20 12.22 6.09 14.32
C GLN A 20 11.12 5.02 14.43
N PRO A 21 11.08 4.23 15.51
CA PRO A 21 9.96 3.33 15.76
C PRO A 21 8.64 4.10 15.68
N GLY A 22 7.68 3.55 14.94
CA GLY A 22 6.37 4.16 14.79
C GLY A 22 5.32 3.63 15.76
N PRO A 23 4.09 4.16 15.67
CA PRO A 23 2.98 3.73 16.51
C PRO A 23 2.62 2.25 16.29
N CYS A 24 1.97 1.67 17.29
CA CYS A 24 1.48 0.29 17.22
C CYS A 24 0.59 0.08 15.98
N VAL A 25 0.84 -0.99 15.23
CA VAL A 25 0.03 -1.32 14.04
C VAL A 25 -1.34 -1.87 14.41
N ASN A 26 -1.55 -2.37 15.63
CA ASN A 26 -2.84 -2.92 16.05
C ASN A 26 -3.87 -1.83 16.36
N GLU A 27 -3.43 -0.60 16.60
CA GLU A 27 -4.28 0.52 16.98
C GLU A 27 -4.43 1.52 15.83
N SER A 28 -5.53 2.25 15.84
CA SER A 28 -5.77 3.30 14.85
C SER A 28 -5.03 4.59 15.19
N TRP A 29 -4.55 5.31 14.18
CA TRP A 29 -3.95 6.62 14.32
C TRP A 29 -3.96 7.40 13.01
N THR A 30 -3.90 8.73 13.09
CA THR A 30 -3.86 9.64 11.94
C THR A 30 -2.55 10.43 11.94
N VAL A 31 -1.94 10.58 10.76
CA VAL A 31 -0.73 11.38 10.59
C VAL A 31 -1.09 12.85 10.48
N LEU A 32 -0.63 13.65 11.42
CA LEU A 32 -0.84 15.11 11.43
C LEU A 32 0.20 15.83 10.55
N ASP A 33 1.43 15.32 10.52
CA ASP A 33 2.52 15.85 9.70
C ASP A 33 3.52 14.74 9.36
N GLY A 34 4.23 14.86 8.23
CA GLY A 34 5.16 13.84 7.75
C GLY A 34 4.47 12.61 7.14
N PHE A 35 5.06 11.43 7.34
CA PHE A 35 4.47 10.15 6.92
C PHE A 35 5.01 8.98 7.74
N VAL A 36 4.17 7.93 7.83
CA VAL A 36 4.47 6.66 8.49
C VAL A 36 4.52 5.56 7.45
N ILE A 37 5.47 4.64 7.59
CA ILE A 37 5.56 3.43 6.78
C ILE A 37 5.05 2.27 7.62
N ILE A 38 4.11 1.49 7.09
CA ILE A 38 3.75 0.18 7.64
C ILE A 38 4.64 -0.85 6.96
N GLU A 39 5.33 -1.66 7.75
CA GLU A 39 6.22 -2.72 7.29
C GLU A 39 5.52 -4.07 7.47
N GLY A 40 5.58 -4.90 6.43
CA GLY A 40 4.95 -6.21 6.33
C GLY A 40 5.36 -6.87 5.02
N ASP A 41 4.64 -7.90 4.59
CA ASP A 41 4.82 -8.51 3.25
C ASP A 41 4.68 -7.46 2.15
N ILE A 42 3.75 -6.52 2.35
CA ILE A 42 3.62 -5.33 1.52
C ILE A 42 3.81 -4.09 2.38
N SER A 43 4.80 -3.26 2.02
CA SER A 43 4.99 -1.98 2.70
C SER A 43 4.00 -0.92 2.20
N LEU A 44 3.29 -0.30 3.13
CA LEU A 44 2.33 0.78 2.88
C LEU A 44 2.86 2.10 3.43
N VAL A 45 2.37 3.22 2.88
CA VAL A 45 2.73 4.56 3.35
C VAL A 45 1.47 5.31 3.75
N ILE A 46 1.41 5.79 4.99
CA ILE A 46 0.35 6.65 5.48
C ILE A 46 0.87 8.09 5.47
N PRO A 47 0.44 8.92 4.50
CA PRO A 47 0.90 10.29 4.39
C PRO A 47 0.19 11.18 5.42
N ARG A 48 0.64 12.43 5.55
CA ARG A 48 -0.08 13.50 6.24
C ARG A 48 -1.57 13.52 5.86
N GLY A 49 -2.43 13.61 6.86
CA GLY A 49 -3.89 13.53 6.76
C GLY A 49 -4.43 12.10 6.61
N GLY A 50 -3.58 11.13 6.35
CA GLY A 50 -3.95 9.71 6.24
C GLY A 50 -4.11 9.06 7.61
N THR A 51 -5.03 8.11 7.68
CA THR A 51 -5.32 7.31 8.87
C THR A 51 -4.92 5.86 8.63
N TRP A 52 -4.18 5.30 9.56
CA TRP A 52 -4.07 3.86 9.71
C TRP A 52 -5.23 3.38 10.58
N PRO A 53 -6.08 2.46 10.10
CA PRO A 53 -7.27 2.04 10.84
C PRO A 53 -6.95 1.07 11.99
N GLY A 54 -5.73 0.54 12.07
CA GLY A 54 -5.40 -0.57 12.96
C GLY A 54 -5.71 -1.92 12.31
N VAL A 55 -4.88 -2.95 12.59
CA VAL A 55 -5.11 -4.31 12.06
C VAL A 55 -6.51 -4.82 12.40
N THR A 56 -7.01 -4.50 13.59
CA THR A 56 -8.32 -4.93 14.10
C THR A 56 -9.53 -4.38 13.33
N HIS A 57 -9.33 -3.33 12.53
CA HIS A 57 -10.37 -2.71 11.70
C HIS A 57 -10.18 -3.00 10.21
N LEU A 58 -9.17 -3.80 9.83
CA LEU A 58 -9.02 -4.30 8.47
C LEU A 58 -9.88 -5.54 8.26
N SER A 59 -10.26 -5.80 7.01
CA SER A 59 -10.78 -7.13 6.66
C SER A 59 -9.68 -8.17 6.79
N ASP A 60 -10.06 -9.42 7.10
CA ASP A 60 -9.12 -10.54 7.23
C ASP A 60 -8.25 -10.73 5.99
N ASP A 61 -8.81 -10.51 4.80
CA ASP A 61 -8.07 -10.60 3.54
C ASP A 61 -6.98 -9.50 3.43
N LEU A 62 -7.30 -8.26 3.81
CA LEU A 62 -6.30 -7.18 3.81
C LEU A 62 -5.22 -7.45 4.85
N ALA A 63 -5.59 -7.85 6.07
CA ALA A 63 -4.63 -8.17 7.12
C ALA A 63 -3.69 -9.32 6.71
N ARG A 64 -4.24 -10.37 6.08
CA ARG A 64 -3.47 -11.53 5.57
C ARG A 64 -2.53 -11.16 4.44
N ILE A 65 -2.94 -10.27 3.52
CA ILE A 65 -2.11 -9.87 2.38
C ILE A 65 -1.00 -8.90 2.80
N ILE A 66 -1.31 -7.95 3.68
CA ILE A 66 -0.36 -6.93 4.11
C ILE A 66 0.65 -7.52 5.10
N GLN A 67 0.20 -8.41 5.98
CA GLN A 67 0.93 -8.92 7.15
C GLN A 67 1.69 -7.81 7.90
N PRO A 68 0.98 -6.81 8.42
CA PRO A 68 1.63 -5.68 9.09
C PRO A 68 2.36 -6.16 10.36
N VAL A 69 3.67 -5.94 10.40
CA VAL A 69 4.55 -6.35 11.51
C VAL A 69 4.88 -5.16 12.41
N THR A 70 5.27 -4.04 11.81
CA THR A 70 5.69 -2.84 12.55
C THR A 70 5.43 -1.59 11.74
N SER A 71 5.65 -0.42 12.35
CA SER A 71 5.63 0.84 11.65
C SER A 71 6.88 1.68 11.93
N ALA A 72 7.19 2.58 11.00
CA ALA A 72 8.35 3.46 11.06
C ALA A 72 7.97 4.89 10.72
N LEU A 73 8.44 5.83 11.54
CA LEU A 73 8.28 7.27 11.32
C LEU A 73 9.43 7.83 10.51
N THR A 74 9.12 8.82 9.68
CA THR A 74 10.15 9.75 9.22
C THR A 74 10.41 10.85 10.24
N PRO A 75 11.64 11.40 10.31
CA PRO A 75 11.95 12.49 11.24
C PRO A 75 10.97 13.65 11.10
N GLY A 76 10.44 14.14 12.24
CA GLY A 76 9.45 15.22 12.27
C GLY A 76 8.00 14.78 12.09
N THR A 77 7.73 13.47 11.90
CA THR A 77 6.36 12.96 11.80
C THR A 77 5.62 13.13 13.12
N ARG A 78 4.37 13.57 13.05
CA ARG A 78 3.46 13.68 14.19
C ARG A 78 2.20 12.87 13.93
N VAL A 79 1.72 12.16 14.94
CA VAL A 79 0.49 11.34 14.86
C VAL A 79 -0.48 11.71 15.98
N THR A 80 -1.75 11.38 15.78
CA THR A 80 -2.79 11.40 16.82
C THR A 80 -3.47 10.04 16.88
N HIS A 81 -3.84 9.60 18.08
CA HIS A 81 -4.64 8.38 18.30
C HIS A 81 -6.14 8.69 18.37
N HIS A 82 -6.53 9.95 18.22
CA HIS A 82 -7.93 10.33 18.08
C HIS A 82 -8.37 10.14 16.63
N THR A 83 -9.06 9.04 16.36
CA THR A 83 -9.62 8.69 15.04
C THR A 83 -11.14 8.75 15.09
N THR A 84 -11.73 9.36 14.06
CA THR A 84 -13.20 9.39 13.89
C THR A 84 -13.65 8.22 13.00
N PRO A 85 -14.92 7.80 13.04
CA PRO A 85 -15.43 6.75 12.15
C PRO A 85 -15.16 7.03 10.67
N ALA A 86 -15.41 8.27 10.22
CA ALA A 86 -15.12 8.69 8.84
C ALA A 86 -13.61 8.60 8.50
N ALA A 87 -12.73 8.88 9.46
CA ALA A 87 -11.28 8.74 9.27
C ALA A 87 -10.85 7.26 9.17
N LEU A 88 -11.51 6.37 9.91
CA LEU A 88 -11.27 4.92 9.83
C LEU A 88 -11.70 4.38 8.47
N GLU A 89 -12.88 4.77 7.98
CA GLU A 89 -13.37 4.38 6.64
C GLU A 89 -12.43 4.87 5.54
N ALA A 90 -12.03 6.15 5.58
CA ALA A 90 -11.07 6.70 4.64
C ALA A 90 -9.69 6.00 4.73
N GLY A 91 -9.26 5.65 5.94
CA GLY A 91 -8.03 4.88 6.18
C GLY A 91 -8.09 3.48 5.59
N ALA A 92 -9.18 2.75 5.80
CA ALA A 92 -9.40 1.44 5.22
C ALA A 92 -9.41 1.49 3.68
N ALA A 93 -10.06 2.50 3.08
CA ALA A 93 -10.04 2.72 1.64
C ALA A 93 -8.63 3.01 1.11
N LEU A 94 -7.86 3.84 1.82
CA LEU A 94 -6.45 4.12 1.49
C LEU A 94 -5.60 2.84 1.52
N VAL A 95 -5.75 2.03 2.57
CA VAL A 95 -5.05 0.75 2.71
C VAL A 95 -5.43 -0.19 1.57
N PHE A 96 -6.73 -0.36 1.29
CA PHE A 96 -7.21 -1.19 0.20
C PHE A 96 -6.63 -0.76 -1.15
N ALA A 97 -6.67 0.53 -1.46
CA ALA A 97 -6.13 1.07 -2.71
C ALA A 97 -4.62 0.83 -2.86
N GLN A 98 -3.84 1.02 -1.79
CA GLN A 98 -2.41 0.76 -1.83
C GLN A 98 -2.10 -0.73 -1.97
N THR A 99 -2.84 -1.59 -1.27
CA THR A 99 -2.69 -3.05 -1.38
C THR A 99 -3.02 -3.51 -2.80
N LEU A 100 -4.09 -3.02 -3.42
CA LEU A 100 -4.39 -3.31 -4.83
C LEU A 100 -3.28 -2.88 -5.79
N ASN A 101 -2.57 -1.79 -5.50
CA ASN A 101 -1.49 -1.34 -6.37
C ASN A 101 -0.22 -2.22 -6.23
N LYS A 102 -0.01 -2.80 -5.05
CA LYS A 102 1.25 -3.48 -4.69
C LYS A 102 1.16 -5.00 -4.66
N ALA A 103 -0.02 -5.56 -4.44
CA ALA A 103 -0.23 -7.00 -4.28
C ALA A 103 -0.05 -7.77 -5.60
N ALA A 104 0.28 -9.04 -5.48
CA ALA A 104 0.35 -9.95 -6.62
C ALA A 104 -1.03 -10.09 -7.29
N LEU A 105 -1.06 -10.44 -8.58
CA LEU A 105 -2.31 -10.55 -9.33
C LEU A 105 -3.37 -11.42 -8.63
N GLN A 106 -2.97 -12.58 -8.10
CA GLN A 106 -3.86 -13.50 -7.42
C GLN A 106 -4.52 -12.87 -6.19
N GLN A 107 -3.73 -12.21 -5.34
CA GLN A 107 -4.21 -11.49 -4.16
C GLN A 107 -5.16 -10.34 -4.54
N ARG A 108 -4.88 -9.63 -5.65
CA ARG A 108 -5.79 -8.57 -6.15
C ARG A 108 -7.13 -9.14 -6.60
N LEU A 109 -7.11 -10.30 -7.26
CA LEU A 109 -8.34 -10.98 -7.67
C LEU A 109 -9.15 -11.43 -6.46
N GLU A 110 -8.49 -11.96 -5.42
CA GLU A 110 -9.12 -12.31 -4.15
C GLU A 110 -9.78 -11.09 -3.49
N LEU A 111 -9.11 -9.94 -3.47
CA LEU A 111 -9.66 -8.71 -2.91
C LEU A 111 -10.84 -8.13 -3.70
N ILE A 112 -10.84 -8.26 -5.04
CA ILE A 112 -11.85 -7.61 -5.89
C ILE A 112 -13.07 -8.51 -6.13
N SER A 113 -12.87 -9.82 -6.27
CA SER A 113 -13.95 -10.75 -6.68
C SER A 113 -15.20 -10.73 -5.78
N PRO A 114 -15.10 -10.54 -4.45
CA PRO A 114 -16.27 -10.42 -3.58
C PRO A 114 -17.12 -9.18 -3.84
N HIS A 115 -16.53 -8.13 -4.41
CA HIS A 115 -17.19 -6.83 -4.62
C HIS A 115 -17.61 -6.60 -6.07
N VAL A 116 -16.97 -7.28 -7.02
CA VAL A 116 -17.19 -7.07 -8.45
C VAL A 116 -17.17 -8.39 -9.20
N ASP A 117 -18.24 -8.66 -9.93
CA ASP A 117 -18.28 -9.74 -10.90
C ASP A 117 -17.40 -9.40 -12.11
N LEU A 118 -16.16 -9.88 -12.07
CA LEU A 118 -15.15 -9.68 -13.11
C LEU A 118 -15.55 -10.28 -14.48
N THR A 119 -16.50 -11.22 -14.52
CA THR A 119 -16.97 -11.86 -15.77
C THR A 119 -17.85 -10.93 -16.59
N ARG A 120 -18.59 -10.05 -15.91
CA ARG A 120 -19.53 -9.09 -16.52
C ARG A 120 -18.88 -7.75 -16.84
N LEU A 121 -17.64 -7.53 -16.39
CA LEU A 121 -16.92 -6.31 -16.71
C LEU A 121 -16.44 -6.27 -18.16
N HIS A 122 -16.54 -5.08 -18.75
CA HIS A 122 -15.83 -4.80 -19.99
C HIS A 122 -14.33 -5.02 -19.81
N ARG A 123 -13.69 -5.75 -20.74
CA ARG A 123 -12.31 -6.24 -20.60
C ARG A 123 -11.28 -5.15 -20.30
N LYS A 124 -11.48 -3.93 -20.83
CA LYS A 124 -10.63 -2.78 -20.54
C LYS A 124 -10.73 -2.33 -19.08
N ILE A 125 -11.94 -2.29 -18.53
CA ILE A 125 -12.20 -1.87 -17.14
C ILE A 125 -11.68 -2.94 -16.18
N GLY A 126 -12.01 -4.21 -16.44
CA GLY A 126 -11.49 -5.33 -15.66
C GLY A 126 -9.97 -5.37 -15.65
N GLY A 127 -9.33 -5.16 -16.81
CA GLY A 127 -7.88 -5.04 -16.90
C GLY A 127 -7.32 -3.92 -16.01
N VAL A 128 -7.88 -2.72 -16.05
CA VAL A 128 -7.43 -1.60 -15.20
C VAL A 128 -7.52 -1.96 -13.71
N LEU A 129 -8.64 -2.55 -13.26
CA LEU A 129 -8.85 -2.90 -11.85
C LEU A 129 -7.80 -3.87 -11.30
N VAL A 130 -7.36 -4.83 -12.11
CA VAL A 130 -6.35 -5.82 -11.69
C VAL A 130 -4.96 -5.50 -12.23
N SER A 131 -4.76 -4.27 -12.73
CA SER A 131 -3.52 -3.79 -13.37
C SER A 131 -2.97 -4.71 -14.46
N LEU A 132 -3.84 -5.20 -15.34
CA LEU A 132 -3.51 -5.93 -16.55
C LEU A 132 -3.90 -5.13 -17.80
N ARG A 133 -3.20 -5.40 -18.90
CA ARG A 133 -3.69 -5.00 -20.23
C ARG A 133 -4.97 -5.76 -20.57
N ARG A 134 -5.79 -5.21 -21.46
CA ARG A 134 -7.04 -5.82 -21.94
C ARG A 134 -6.84 -7.29 -22.34
N GLU A 135 -5.78 -7.58 -23.10
CA GLU A 135 -5.46 -8.92 -23.60
C GLU A 135 -5.11 -9.88 -22.47
N GLY A 136 -4.34 -9.41 -21.48
CA GLY A 136 -3.99 -10.18 -20.30
C GLY A 136 -5.22 -10.52 -19.46
N PHE A 137 -6.12 -9.55 -19.30
CA PHE A 137 -7.39 -9.77 -18.62
C PHE A 137 -8.30 -10.73 -19.38
N SER A 138 -8.42 -10.60 -20.72
CA SER A 138 -9.20 -11.56 -21.51
C SER A 138 -8.68 -12.99 -21.36
N LYS A 139 -7.36 -13.20 -21.42
CA LYS A 139 -6.76 -14.53 -21.23
C LYS A 139 -7.07 -15.10 -19.85
N LEU A 140 -6.90 -14.28 -18.80
CA LEU A 140 -7.22 -14.66 -17.42
C LEU A 140 -8.67 -15.16 -17.30
N MET A 141 -9.61 -14.44 -17.91
CA MET A 141 -11.04 -14.76 -17.83
C MET A 141 -11.43 -15.98 -18.66
N THR A 142 -10.70 -16.31 -19.72
CA THR A 142 -10.88 -17.56 -20.48
C THR A 142 -10.27 -18.76 -19.76
N SER A 143 -9.19 -18.57 -18.99
CA SER A 143 -8.54 -19.64 -18.24
C SER A 143 -9.21 -19.96 -16.89
N ARG A 144 -10.13 -19.10 -16.41
CA ARG A 144 -10.79 -19.28 -15.11
C ARG A 144 -11.99 -20.22 -15.30
N PRO A 145 -12.13 -21.31 -14.52
CA PRO A 145 -13.32 -22.15 -14.59
C PRO A 145 -14.57 -21.33 -14.21
N PRO A 146 -15.74 -21.63 -14.79
CA PRO A 146 -16.98 -20.96 -14.42
C PRO A 146 -17.23 -21.15 -12.92
N GLN A 147 -17.41 -20.04 -12.20
CA GLN A 147 -17.85 -20.10 -10.82
C GLN A 147 -19.30 -20.57 -10.83
N SER A 148 -19.54 -21.70 -10.15
CA SER A 148 -20.86 -22.33 -9.98
C SER A 148 -21.64 -21.65 -8.88
#